data_AF-A0A534VHA0-F1
#
_entry.id   AF-A0A534VHA0-F1
#
_cell.length_a   1.000
_cell.length_b   1.000
_cell.length_c   1.000
_cell.angle_alpha   90.00
_cell.angle_beta   90.00
_cell.angle_gamma   90.00
#
_symmetry.space_group_name_H-M   'P 1'
#
loop_
_entity.id
_entity.type
_entity.pdbx_description
1 polymer ?
#
loop_
_entity_poly.entity_id
_entity_poly.type
_entity_poly.pdbx_seq_one_letter_code
_entity_poly.pdbx_strand_id
1 'polypeptide(L)'
;LFPEVRLKGYIEIRSADSQPPERMLALPALVKGVFYTQDCLEAAWDLVKRWSFEERVALWGDVHREALLARFKGVKVIELARELYAIAEEGLRRQQGLDRDGRDERVYLQRMGEQLAMGRSPARVIAEKWNGEWDRRVERLIAFAEYRG
;
A
#
# COMPACT_ATOMS: atom_id res chain seq x y z
N LEU A 1 10.99 -11.85 -18.62
CA LEU A 1 10.51 -10.48 -18.33
C LEU A 1 10.08 -10.42 -16.85
N PHE A 2 10.45 -9.36 -16.13
CA PHE A 2 10.07 -9.13 -14.72
C PHE A 2 9.26 -7.83 -14.60
N PRO A 3 8.00 -7.80 -15.08
CA PRO A 3 7.14 -6.65 -14.93
C PRO A 3 6.60 -6.51 -13.49
N GLU A 4 6.09 -5.33 -13.17
CA GLU A 4 5.39 -5.00 -11.91
C GLU A 4 4.15 -5.87 -11.67
N VAL A 5 3.44 -6.22 -12.77
CA VAL A 5 2.31 -7.13 -12.76
C VAL A 5 2.54 -8.20 -13.82
N ARG A 6 2.37 -9.48 -13.45
CA ARG A 6 2.54 -10.61 -14.36
C ARG A 6 1.25 -11.40 -14.51
N LEU A 7 0.85 -11.64 -15.76
CA LEU A 7 -0.31 -12.47 -16.09
C LEU A 7 0.14 -13.90 -16.41
N LYS A 8 -0.52 -14.87 -15.77
CA LYS A 8 -0.48 -16.32 -16.05
C LYS A 8 -1.93 -16.83 -16.07
N GLY A 9 -2.18 -18.06 -15.61
CA GLY A 9 -3.52 -18.49 -15.18
C GLY A 9 -4.07 -17.72 -13.97
N TYR A 10 -3.29 -16.78 -13.42
CA TYR A 10 -3.63 -15.85 -12.34
C TYR A 10 -2.82 -14.56 -12.53
N ILE A 11 -3.20 -13.49 -11.81
CA ILE A 11 -2.48 -12.22 -11.78
C ILE A 11 -1.53 -12.23 -10.58
N GLU A 12 -0.28 -11.85 -10.81
CA GLU A 12 0.72 -11.64 -9.76
C GLU A 12 1.07 -10.15 -9.64
N ILE A 13 0.92 -9.57 -8.45
CA ILE A 13 1.36 -8.21 -8.11
C ILE A 13 2.72 -8.31 -7.43
N ARG A 14 3.71 -7.56 -7.94
CA ARG A 14 5.13 -7.74 -7.60
C ARG A 14 5.82 -6.47 -7.07
N SER A 15 5.08 -5.37 -6.96
CA SER A 15 5.59 -4.03 -6.68
C SER A 15 5.76 -3.69 -5.20
N ALA A 16 5.47 -4.62 -4.29
CA ALA A 16 5.44 -4.34 -2.87
C ALA A 16 6.71 -4.82 -2.16
N ASP A 17 7.29 -3.95 -1.35
CA ASP A 17 8.37 -4.32 -0.44
C ASP A 17 7.89 -5.29 0.64
N SER A 18 8.76 -6.21 1.05
CA SER A 18 8.52 -7.05 2.23
C SER A 18 8.28 -6.19 3.47
N GLN A 19 7.25 -6.54 4.24
CA GLN A 19 6.86 -5.84 5.45
C GLN A 19 7.00 -6.74 6.69
N PRO A 20 7.10 -6.14 7.89
CA PRO A 20 6.99 -6.88 9.15
C PRO A 20 5.70 -7.73 9.22
N PRO A 21 5.71 -8.84 9.98
CA PRO A 21 4.60 -9.79 10.07
C PRO A 21 3.23 -9.15 10.32
N GLU A 22 3.18 -8.15 11.21
CA GLU A 22 1.96 -7.44 11.59
C GLU A 22 1.37 -6.58 10.46
N ARG A 23 2.09 -6.40 9.35
CA ARG A 23 1.66 -5.68 8.14
C ARG A 23 1.58 -6.57 6.91
N MET A 24 2.04 -7.81 7.00
CA MET A 24 2.20 -8.70 5.84
C MET A 24 0.88 -8.97 5.12
N LEU A 25 -0.22 -9.04 5.87
CA LEU A 25 -1.57 -9.27 5.30
C LEU A 25 -2.23 -8.02 4.71
N ALA A 26 -1.63 -6.84 4.87
CA ALA A 26 -2.23 -5.60 4.38
C ALA A 26 -2.30 -5.56 2.84
N LEU A 27 -1.26 -6.00 2.13
CA LEU A 27 -1.26 -6.07 0.68
C LEU A 27 -2.32 -7.04 0.12
N PRO A 28 -2.38 -8.32 0.52
CA PRO A 28 -3.41 -9.23 0.01
C PRO A 28 -4.82 -8.75 0.37
N ALA A 29 -5.02 -8.15 1.55
CA ALA A 29 -6.31 -7.54 1.92
C ALA A 29 -6.67 -6.36 0.99
N LEU A 30 -5.72 -5.47 0.68
CA LEU A 30 -5.92 -4.36 -0.26
C LEU A 30 -6.33 -4.89 -1.65
N VAL A 31 -5.58 -5.87 -2.16
CA VAL A 31 -5.84 -6.48 -3.48
C VAL A 31 -7.20 -7.16 -3.49
N LYS A 32 -7.52 -7.96 -2.47
CA LYS A 32 -8.82 -8.63 -2.36
C LYS A 32 -9.97 -7.61 -2.31
N GLY A 33 -9.83 -6.56 -1.50
CA GLY A 33 -10.85 -5.51 -1.38
C GLY A 33 -11.11 -4.80 -2.71
N VAL A 34 -10.04 -4.46 -3.46
CA VAL A 34 -10.18 -3.76 -4.74
C VAL A 34 -10.69 -4.70 -5.85
N PHE A 35 -10.11 -5.87 -6.01
CA PHE A 35 -10.29 -6.67 -7.24
C PHE A 35 -11.45 -7.66 -7.18
N TYR A 36 -11.91 -8.09 -6.00
CA TYR A 36 -12.90 -9.17 -5.89
C TYR A 36 -14.35 -8.65 -5.78
N THR A 37 -14.54 -7.34 -5.88
CA THR A 37 -15.86 -6.70 -5.90
C THR A 37 -15.93 -5.77 -7.10
N GLN A 38 -16.85 -6.03 -8.02
CA GLN A 38 -16.90 -5.36 -9.33
C GLN A 38 -16.96 -3.82 -9.21
N ASP A 39 -17.88 -3.29 -8.40
CA ASP A 39 -17.99 -1.84 -8.19
C ASP A 39 -16.70 -1.23 -7.63
N CYS A 40 -15.97 -1.97 -6.79
CA CYS A 40 -14.71 -1.51 -6.21
C CYS A 40 -13.57 -1.53 -7.24
N LEU A 41 -13.55 -2.54 -8.11
CA LEU A 41 -12.61 -2.60 -9.23
C LEU A 41 -12.83 -1.45 -10.20
N GLU A 42 -14.09 -1.14 -10.52
CA GLU A 42 -14.46 0.00 -11.36
C GLU A 42 -14.09 1.33 -10.71
N ALA A 43 -14.38 1.51 -9.43
CA ALA A 43 -13.99 2.70 -8.68
C ALA A 43 -12.47 2.90 -8.66
N ALA A 44 -11.69 1.82 -8.47
CA ALA A 44 -10.23 1.89 -8.52
C ALA A 44 -9.72 2.21 -9.93
N TRP A 45 -10.36 1.67 -10.96
CA TRP A 45 -10.05 2.01 -12.34
C TRP A 45 -10.33 3.48 -12.64
N ASP A 46 -11.41 4.04 -12.10
CA ASP A 46 -11.80 5.43 -12.27
C ASP A 46 -10.75 6.43 -11.77
N LEU A 47 -9.97 6.07 -10.75
CA LEU A 47 -8.85 6.87 -10.27
C LEU A 47 -7.78 7.08 -11.35
N VAL A 48 -7.55 6.10 -12.22
CA VAL A 48 -6.37 6.06 -13.12
C VAL A 48 -6.70 5.95 -14.61
N LYS A 49 -7.96 5.68 -14.99
CA LYS A 49 -8.36 5.34 -16.37
C LYS A 49 -8.09 6.42 -17.42
N ARG A 50 -7.93 7.67 -17.00
CA ARG A 50 -7.69 8.82 -17.87
C ARG A 50 -6.20 9.09 -18.12
N TRP A 51 -5.31 8.34 -17.48
CA TRP A 51 -3.88 8.60 -17.54
C TRP A 51 -3.24 7.80 -18.67
N SER A 52 -2.32 8.45 -19.39
CA SER A 52 -1.53 7.76 -20.41
C SER A 52 -0.59 6.73 -19.76
N PHE A 53 0.01 5.86 -20.57
CA PHE A 53 1.02 4.93 -20.06
C PHE A 53 2.26 5.68 -19.55
N GLU A 54 2.73 6.67 -20.32
CA GLU A 54 3.88 7.52 -20.02
C GLU A 54 3.66 8.29 -18.71
N GLU A 55 2.46 8.81 -18.51
CA GLU A 55 2.07 9.48 -17.27
C GLU A 55 2.13 8.55 -16.05
N ARG A 56 1.68 7.31 -16.20
CA ARG A 56 1.76 6.29 -15.14
C ARG A 56 3.20 5.89 -14.83
N VAL A 57 4.05 5.77 -15.86
CA VAL A 57 5.48 5.47 -15.69
C VAL A 57 6.22 6.63 -15.03
N ALA A 58 5.90 7.88 -15.39
CA ALA A 58 6.45 9.06 -14.74
C ALA A 58 6.08 9.10 -13.25
N LEU A 59 4.80 8.92 -12.94
CA LEU A 59 4.32 8.86 -11.56
C LEU A 59 4.97 7.72 -10.77
N TRP A 60 5.12 6.55 -11.38
CA TRP A 60 5.82 5.42 -10.77
C TRP A 60 7.24 5.83 -10.36
N GLY A 61 7.98 6.52 -11.23
CA GLY A 61 9.32 7.04 -10.92
C GLY A 61 9.31 8.09 -9.80
N ASP A 62 8.31 8.97 -9.75
CA ASP A 62 8.18 9.97 -8.69
C ASP A 62 7.86 9.33 -7.33
N VAL A 63 6.97 8.33 -7.31
CA VAL A 63 6.62 7.59 -6.09
C VAL A 63 7.84 6.85 -5.53
N HIS A 64 8.74 6.34 -6.36
CA HIS A 64 9.98 5.71 -5.88
C HIS A 64 10.87 6.68 -5.10
N ARG A 65 10.86 7.97 -5.44
CA ARG A 65 11.69 8.99 -4.79
C ARG A 65 10.98 9.67 -3.61
N GLU A 66 9.73 10.03 -3.81
CA GLU A 66 8.98 10.92 -2.92
C GLU A 66 7.88 10.20 -2.12
N ALA A 67 7.63 8.92 -2.43
CA ALA A 67 6.59 8.10 -1.81
C ALA A 67 5.23 8.81 -1.82
N LEU A 68 4.59 8.94 -0.65
CA LEU A 68 3.27 9.55 -0.50
C LEU A 68 3.26 11.08 -0.73
N LEU A 69 4.43 11.72 -0.79
CA LEU A 69 4.57 13.16 -1.04
C LEU A 69 4.59 13.51 -2.52
N ALA A 70 4.79 12.51 -3.40
CA ALA A 70 4.74 12.67 -4.85
C ALA A 70 3.43 13.32 -5.28
N ARG A 71 3.46 14.00 -6.43
CA ARG A 71 2.29 14.67 -7.00
C ARG A 71 2.06 14.26 -8.44
N PHE A 72 0.79 14.14 -8.81
CA PHE A 72 0.36 13.86 -10.16
C PHE A 72 -0.75 14.83 -10.55
N LYS A 73 -0.52 15.65 -11.60
CA LYS A 73 -1.50 16.65 -12.09
C LYS A 73 -2.12 17.51 -10.97
N GLY A 74 -1.29 17.92 -9.99
CA GLY A 74 -1.70 18.73 -8.85
C GLY A 74 -2.24 17.95 -7.64
N VAL A 75 -2.62 16.68 -7.81
CA VAL A 75 -3.12 15.79 -6.75
C VAL A 75 -1.94 15.17 -6.01
N LYS A 76 -2.01 15.06 -4.67
CA LYS A 76 -0.98 14.36 -3.90
C LYS A 76 -1.22 12.85 -3.95
N VAL A 77 -0.17 12.05 -4.06
CA VAL A 77 -0.30 10.58 -4.06
C VAL A 77 -0.96 10.06 -2.78
N ILE A 78 -0.75 10.71 -1.64
CA ILE A 78 -1.46 10.35 -0.40
C ILE A 78 -2.99 10.44 -0.53
N GLU A 79 -3.53 11.35 -1.35
CA GLU A 79 -4.97 11.49 -1.57
C GLU A 79 -5.49 10.31 -2.38
N LEU A 80 -4.78 9.96 -3.46
CA LEU A 80 -5.06 8.77 -4.26
C LEU A 80 -4.96 7.47 -3.43
N ALA A 81 -3.97 7.38 -2.54
CA ALA A 81 -3.78 6.23 -1.67
C ALA A 81 -4.93 6.08 -0.65
N ARG A 82 -5.47 7.20 -0.15
CA ARG A 82 -6.64 7.20 0.75
C ARG A 82 -7.92 6.78 0.02
N GLU A 83 -8.13 7.27 -1.20
CA GLU A 83 -9.24 6.84 -2.07
C GLU A 83 -9.17 5.33 -2.33
N LEU A 84 -8.00 4.81 -2.75
CA LEU A 84 -7.80 3.38 -2.99
C LEU A 84 -8.00 2.53 -1.72
N TYR A 85 -7.53 3.02 -0.57
CA TYR A 85 -7.75 2.39 0.73
C TYR A 85 -9.24 2.28 1.06
N ALA A 86 -10.00 3.37 0.89
CA ALA A 86 -11.43 3.39 1.17
C ALA A 86 -12.21 2.43 0.25
N ILE A 87 -11.82 2.37 -1.03
CA ILE A 87 -12.37 1.40 -2.00
C ILE A 87 -12.12 -0.04 -1.53
N ALA A 88 -10.89 -0.35 -1.10
CA ALA A 88 -10.55 -1.68 -0.62
C ALA A 88 -11.31 -2.05 0.66
N GLU A 89 -11.43 -1.11 1.59
CA GLU A 89 -12.18 -1.28 2.84
C GLU A 89 -13.65 -1.62 2.56
N GLU A 90 -14.28 -0.88 1.65
CA GLU A 90 -15.67 -1.13 1.23
C GLU A 90 -15.81 -2.49 0.53
N GLY A 91 -14.86 -2.86 -0.32
CA GLY A 91 -14.86 -4.17 -0.98
C GLY A 91 -14.78 -5.32 0.00
N LEU A 92 -13.90 -5.25 1.00
CA LEU A 92 -13.82 -6.27 2.06
C LEU A 92 -15.10 -6.32 2.91
N ARG A 93 -15.68 -5.16 3.24
CA ARG A 93 -16.96 -5.08 3.97
C ARG A 93 -18.08 -5.79 3.20
N ARG A 94 -18.17 -5.59 1.89
CA ARG A 94 -19.18 -6.22 1.02
C ARG A 94 -19.00 -7.72 0.88
N GLN A 95 -17.76 -8.20 0.88
CA GLN A 95 -17.45 -9.63 0.75
C GLN A 95 -17.86 -10.44 1.99
N GLN A 96 -18.00 -9.80 3.16
CA GLN A 96 -18.40 -10.47 4.41
C GLN A 96 -17.54 -11.71 4.73
N GLY A 97 -16.23 -11.62 4.49
CA GLY A 97 -15.28 -12.65 4.91
C GLY A 97 -15.09 -12.62 6.42
N LEU A 98 -16.02 -13.23 7.16
CA LEU A 98 -16.04 -13.17 8.62
C LEU A 98 -15.20 -14.27 9.27
N ASP A 99 -14.50 -13.93 10.34
CA ASP A 99 -13.91 -14.89 11.26
C ASP A 99 -14.95 -15.49 12.23
N ARG A 100 -14.50 -16.33 13.17
CA ARG A 100 -15.37 -16.97 14.18
C ARG A 100 -16.03 -15.98 15.13
N ASP A 101 -15.45 -14.79 15.29
CA ASP A 101 -15.95 -13.72 16.16
C ASP A 101 -16.83 -12.72 15.39
N GLY A 102 -17.10 -12.97 14.10
CA GLY A 102 -17.90 -12.09 13.25
C GLY A 102 -17.18 -10.84 12.74
N ARG A 103 -15.85 -10.80 12.83
CA ARG A 103 -15.04 -9.69 12.30
C ARG A 103 -14.69 -9.96 10.85
N ASP A 104 -14.85 -8.95 9.99
CA ASP A 104 -14.40 -9.05 8.61
C ASP A 104 -12.91 -8.73 8.45
N GLU A 105 -12.41 -8.94 7.24
CA GLU A 105 -11.00 -8.82 6.87
C GLU A 105 -10.44 -7.39 6.86
N ARG A 106 -11.27 -6.36 7.11
CA ARG A 106 -10.77 -4.97 7.20
C ARG A 106 -9.76 -4.77 8.32
N VAL A 107 -9.76 -5.65 9.33
CA VAL A 107 -8.72 -5.69 10.38
C VAL A 107 -7.30 -5.72 9.79
N TYR A 108 -7.09 -6.37 8.64
CA TYR A 108 -5.78 -6.45 7.99
C TYR A 108 -5.36 -5.14 7.32
N LEU A 109 -6.30 -4.22 7.05
CA LEU A 109 -6.02 -2.89 6.49
C LEU A 109 -5.64 -1.87 7.57
N GLN A 110 -5.95 -2.12 8.85
CA GLN A 110 -5.80 -1.14 9.93
C GLN A 110 -4.42 -0.48 9.97
N ARG A 111 -3.34 -1.28 9.85
CA ARG A 111 -1.96 -0.76 9.87
C ARG A 111 -1.63 0.11 8.68
N MET A 112 -2.18 -0.20 7.50
CA MET A 112 -2.05 0.67 6.33
C MET A 112 -2.79 1.99 6.56
N GLY A 113 -3.97 1.95 7.18
CA GLY A 113 -4.72 3.14 7.57
C GLY A 113 -3.94 4.05 8.52
N GLU A 114 -3.28 3.49 9.53
CA GLU A 114 -2.37 4.24 10.43
C GLU A 114 -1.25 4.95 9.66
N GLN A 115 -0.65 4.30 8.65
CA GLN A 115 0.38 4.90 7.82
C GLN A 115 -0.14 6.06 6.95
N LEU A 116 -1.34 5.90 6.38
CA LEU A 116 -1.99 6.95 5.61
C LEU A 116 -2.41 8.15 6.49
N ALA A 117 -2.76 7.90 7.75
CA ALA A 117 -3.02 8.93 8.73
C ALA A 117 -1.74 9.71 9.09
N MET A 118 -0.62 9.01 9.31
CA MET A 118 0.69 9.63 9.54
C MET A 118 1.26 10.34 8.29
N GLY A 119 0.84 9.94 7.10
CA GLY A 119 1.36 10.42 5.83
C GLY A 119 2.82 10.02 5.57
N ARG A 120 3.26 8.90 6.13
CA ARG A 120 4.64 8.40 6.03
C ARG A 120 4.65 6.93 5.59
N SER A 121 5.48 6.63 4.59
CA SER A 121 5.81 5.25 4.23
C SER A 121 6.70 4.59 5.29
N PRO A 122 6.82 3.24 5.33
CA PRO A 122 7.77 2.59 6.23
C PRO A 122 9.20 3.10 6.02
N ALA A 123 9.61 3.24 4.77
CA ALA A 123 10.92 3.78 4.40
C ALA A 123 11.15 5.20 4.92
N ARG A 124 10.11 6.07 4.89
CA ARG A 124 10.22 7.43 5.42
C ARG A 124 10.41 7.44 6.93
N VAL A 125 9.69 6.60 7.66
CA VAL A 125 9.86 6.45 9.12
C VAL A 125 11.28 6.01 9.46
N ILE A 126 11.81 5.02 8.73
CA ILE A 126 13.19 4.53 8.88
C ILE A 126 14.19 5.65 8.58
N ALA A 127 14.02 6.39 7.48
CA ALA A 127 14.92 7.48 7.09
C ALA A 127 14.95 8.63 8.11
N GLU A 128 13.82 8.96 8.72
CA GLU A 128 13.72 9.97 9.77
C GLU A 128 14.42 9.52 11.05
N LYS A 129 14.24 8.26 11.47
CA LYS A 129 14.94 7.70 12.64
C LYS A 129 16.44 7.61 12.39
N TRP A 130 16.85 7.16 11.20
CA TRP A 130 18.24 7.07 10.77
C TRP A 130 18.98 8.41 10.85
N ASN A 131 18.37 9.49 10.35
CA ASN A 131 18.97 10.83 10.38
C ASN A 131 18.73 11.58 11.70
N GLY A 132 17.95 11.02 12.63
CA GLY A 132 17.61 11.61 13.92
C GLY A 132 18.10 10.76 15.07
N GLU A 133 17.16 10.15 15.82
CA GLU A 133 17.42 9.40 17.06
C GLU A 133 18.46 8.28 16.95
N TRP A 134 18.69 7.73 15.76
CA TRP A 134 19.66 6.66 15.56
C TRP A 134 21.06 7.14 15.26
N ASP A 135 21.25 8.42 14.94
CA ASP A 135 22.58 9.00 14.67
C ASP A 135 23.37 8.15 13.64
N ARG A 136 22.66 7.66 12.61
CA ARG A 136 23.20 6.80 11.55
C ARG A 136 23.93 5.55 12.03
N ARG A 137 23.56 5.01 13.19
CA ARG A 137 24.11 3.78 13.74
C ARG A 137 23.37 2.56 13.20
N VAL A 138 24.10 1.70 12.49
CA VAL A 138 23.54 0.52 11.83
C VAL A 138 22.95 -0.49 12.82
N GLU A 139 23.50 -0.57 14.03
CA GLU A 139 23.05 -1.46 15.09
C GLU A 139 21.59 -1.15 15.50
N ARG A 140 21.21 0.13 15.46
CA ARG A 140 19.84 0.57 15.77
C ARG A 140 18.87 0.23 14.63
N LEU A 141 19.33 0.31 13.38
CA LEU A 141 18.55 -0.14 12.23
C LEU A 141 18.31 -1.66 12.30
N ILE A 142 19.35 -2.43 12.61
CA ILE A 142 19.23 -3.90 12.77
C ILE A 142 18.24 -4.23 13.90
N ALA A 143 18.39 -3.63 15.08
CA ALA A 143 17.49 -3.86 16.21
C ALA A 143 16.04 -3.40 15.97
N PHE A 144 15.82 -2.48 15.02
CA PHE A 144 14.48 -2.07 14.58
C PHE A 144 13.88 -3.04 13.57
N ALA A 145 14.69 -3.56 12.65
CA ALA A 145 14.26 -4.50 11.60
C ALA A 145 14.22 -5.96 12.07
N GLU A 146 14.77 -6.25 13.24
CA GLU A 146 14.74 -7.59 13.85
C GLU A 146 13.30 -8.04 14.12
N TYR A 147 13.01 -9.30 13.78
CA TYR A 147 11.73 -9.92 14.09
C TYR A 147 11.57 -10.02 15.60
N ARG A 148 10.52 -9.39 16.15
CA ARG A 148 10.15 -9.51 17.56
C ARG A 148 9.05 -10.56 17.66
N GLY A 149 9.44 -11.76 18.10
CA GLY A 149 8.53 -12.88 18.37
C GLY A 149 7.77 -12.71 19.67
#